data_AF-A0A343JBR6-F1
#
_entry.id   AF-A0A343JBR6-F1
#
_cell.length_a   1.000
_cell.length_b   1.000
_cell.length_c   1.000
_cell.angle_alpha   90.00
_cell.angle_beta   90.00
_cell.angle_gamma   90.00
#
_symmetry.space_group_name_H-M   'P 1'
#
loop_
_entity.id
_entity.type
_entity.pdbx_description
1 polymer ?
#
loop_
_entity_poly.entity_id
_entity_poly.type
_entity_poly.pdbx_seq_one_letter_code
_entity_poly.pdbx_strand_id
1 'polypeptide(L)'
;MNNSMINPSIMDLLKKVDDRYSLVIITSKRARQIIDGSKPYIDTKLKKALTISINEVNEGKIDYYILNNKDKKEVIESNEQ
;
A
#
# COMPACT_ATOMS: atom_id res chain seq x y z
N MET A 1 -18.96 17.78 2.16
CA MET A 1 -19.73 16.77 1.42
C MET A 1 -18.76 15.68 0.98
N ASN A 2 -18.97 14.44 1.41
CA ASN A 2 -18.15 13.31 0.94
C ASN A 2 -18.68 12.88 -0.44
N ASN A 3 -18.06 13.39 -1.51
CA ASN A 3 -18.41 13.04 -2.89
C ASN A 3 -17.75 11.73 -3.37
N SER A 4 -17.59 10.72 -2.49
CA SER A 4 -16.87 9.50 -2.86
C SER A 4 -17.46 8.23 -2.24
N MET A 5 -17.65 7.21 -3.08
CA MET A 5 -18.06 5.85 -2.72
C MET A 5 -17.01 5.08 -1.90
N ILE A 6 -15.81 5.64 -1.77
CA ILE A 6 -14.71 5.07 -0.99
C ILE A 6 -14.16 6.13 -0.02
N ASN A 7 -13.73 5.70 1.16
CA ASN A 7 -13.09 6.55 2.16
C ASN A 7 -11.73 5.95 2.53
N PRO A 8 -10.62 6.69 2.38
CA PRO A 8 -10.48 8.05 1.80
C PRO A 8 -10.87 8.13 0.32
N SER A 9 -11.17 9.34 -0.15
CA SER A 9 -11.59 9.57 -1.54
C SER A 9 -10.44 9.35 -2.53
N ILE A 10 -10.76 8.97 -3.78
CA ILE A 10 -9.74 8.82 -4.84
C ILE A 10 -8.94 10.11 -5.02
N MET A 11 -9.60 11.27 -4.95
CA MET A 11 -8.93 12.56 -5.14
C MET A 11 -7.93 12.86 -4.02
N ASP A 12 -8.17 12.40 -2.79
CA ASP A 12 -7.22 12.57 -1.70
C ASP A 12 -6.03 11.61 -1.83
N LEU A 13 -6.27 10.39 -2.31
CA LEU A 13 -5.21 9.42 -2.60
C LEU A 13 -4.28 9.87 -3.73
N LEU A 14 -4.81 10.54 -4.75
CA LEU A 14 -4.02 11.11 -5.84
C LEU A 14 -3.16 12.31 -5.42
N LYS A 15 -3.34 12.87 -4.23
CA LYS A 15 -2.39 13.84 -3.65
C LYS A 15 -1.15 13.16 -3.05
N LYS A 16 -1.18 11.83 -2.91
CA LYS A 16 -0.12 11.01 -2.29
C LYS A 16 0.64 10.15 -3.30
N VAL A 17 0.09 9.97 -4.50
CA VAL A 17 0.64 9.10 -5.55
C VAL A 17 0.56 9.83 -6.88
N ASP A 18 1.57 9.65 -7.73
CA ASP A 18 1.75 10.41 -8.97
C ASP A 18 0.60 10.27 -9.97
N ASP A 19 0.01 9.07 -10.08
CA ASP A 19 -1.06 8.79 -11.02
C ASP A 19 -2.01 7.66 -10.55
N ARG A 20 -3.15 7.53 -11.27
CA ARG A 20 -4.21 6.55 -10.95
C ARG A 20 -3.78 5.10 -11.13
N TYR A 21 -2.95 4.80 -12.14
CA TYR A 21 -2.46 3.45 -12.38
C TYR A 21 -1.47 3.04 -11.29
N SER A 22 -0.56 3.94 -10.92
CA SER A 22 0.34 3.76 -9.78
C SER A 22 -0.43 3.52 -8.49
N LEU A 23 -1.48 4.29 -8.22
CA LEU A 23 -2.35 4.08 -7.06
C LEU A 23 -2.96 2.67 -7.03
N VAL A 24 -3.49 2.19 -8.17
CA VAL A 24 -4.05 0.84 -8.30
C VAL A 24 -2.98 -0.23 -8.06
N ILE A 25 -1.81 -0.08 -8.65
CA ILE A 25 -0.71 -1.04 -8.53
C ILE A 25 -0.22 -1.13 -7.08
N ILE A 26 0.06 0.01 -6.45
CA ILE A 26 0.59 0.09 -5.07
C ILE A 26 -0.40 -0.52 -4.08
N THR A 27 -1.66 -0.10 -4.14
CA THR A 27 -2.71 -0.62 -3.23
C THR A 27 -2.94 -2.11 -3.45
N SER A 28 -2.97 -2.58 -4.70
CA SER A 28 -3.17 -4.01 -5.01
C SER A 28 -2.01 -4.88 -4.55
N LYS A 29 -0.76 -4.45 -4.79
CA LYS A 29 0.44 -5.20 -4.37
C LYS A 29 0.58 -5.18 -2.84
N ARG A 30 0.29 -4.06 -2.20
CA ARG A 30 0.29 -3.99 -0.73
C ARG A 30 -0.81 -4.85 -0.11
N ALA A 31 -2.03 -4.82 -0.65
CA ALA A 31 -3.12 -5.64 -0.17
C ALA A 31 -2.75 -7.14 -0.19
N ARG A 32 -2.05 -7.59 -1.25
CA ARG A 32 -1.51 -8.96 -1.32
C ARG A 32 -0.51 -9.25 -0.20
N GLN A 33 0.46 -8.37 0.04
CA GLN A 33 1.38 -8.55 1.18
C GLN A 33 0.66 -8.71 2.52
N ILE A 34 -0.41 -7.96 2.76
CA ILE A 34 -1.21 -8.08 3.98
C ILE A 34 -1.96 -9.42 4.04
N ILE A 35 -2.50 -9.87 2.90
CA ILE A 35 -3.13 -11.20 2.78
C ILE A 35 -2.11 -12.30 3.07
N ASP A 36 -0.87 -12.13 2.61
CA ASP A 36 0.24 -13.07 2.81
C ASP A 36 0.83 -12.99 4.25
N GLY A 37 0.26 -12.17 5.13
CA GLY A 37 0.60 -12.11 6.55
C GLY A 37 1.48 -10.92 6.97
N SER A 38 1.81 -10.00 6.05
CA SER A 38 2.47 -8.75 6.44
C SER A 38 1.59 -7.95 7.39
N LYS A 39 2.18 -7.49 8.48
CA LYS A 39 1.51 -6.58 9.40
C LYS A 39 1.22 -5.24 8.71
N PRO A 40 0.06 -4.61 9.02
CA PRO A 40 -0.21 -3.23 8.66
C PRO A 40 0.84 -2.27 9.25
N TYR A 41 1.12 -1.17 8.55
CA TYR A 41 1.99 -0.09 9.01
C TYR A 41 1.25 1.00 9.78
N ILE A 42 -0.06 0.91 9.82
CA ILE A 42 -0.94 1.79 10.59
C ILE A 42 -1.60 0.96 11.68
N ASP A 43 -1.83 1.57 12.84
CA ASP A 43 -2.65 0.94 13.87
C ASP A 43 -4.12 1.06 13.44
N THR A 44 -4.75 -0.08 13.16
CA THR A 44 -6.11 -0.09 12.64
C THR A 44 -6.88 -1.34 13.05
N LYS A 45 -8.17 -1.17 13.30
CA LYS A 45 -9.12 -2.26 13.55
C LYS A 45 -9.72 -2.81 12.25
N LEU A 46 -9.34 -2.23 11.11
CA LEU A 46 -9.80 -2.67 9.79
C LEU A 46 -9.25 -4.06 9.47
N LYS A 47 -10.09 -4.90 8.87
CA LYS A 47 -9.75 -6.29 8.52
C LYS A 47 -9.52 -6.53 7.03
N LYS A 48 -10.13 -5.68 6.18
CA LYS A 48 -10.03 -5.84 4.72
C LYS A 48 -8.69 -5.31 4.25
N ALA A 49 -7.83 -6.20 3.75
CA ALA A 49 -6.48 -5.86 3.30
C ALA A 49 -6.43 -4.67 2.33
N LEU A 50 -7.35 -4.61 1.36
CA LEU A 50 -7.44 -3.50 0.43
C LEU A 50 -7.74 -2.17 1.15
N THR A 51 -8.71 -2.16 2.07
CA THR A 51 -9.04 -0.97 2.84
C THR A 51 -7.87 -0.50 3.69
N ILE A 52 -7.13 -1.43 4.31
CA ILE A 52 -5.92 -1.11 5.06
C ILE A 52 -4.87 -0.47 4.15
N SER A 53 -4.59 -1.08 2.99
CA SER A 53 -3.59 -0.56 2.04
C SER A 53 -3.91 0.86 1.55
N ILE A 54 -5.19 1.17 1.34
CA ILE A 54 -5.64 2.51 0.94
C ILE A 54 -5.37 3.52 2.07
N ASN A 55 -5.61 3.14 3.33
CA ASN A 55 -5.35 4.01 4.47
C ASN A 55 -3.84 4.19 4.70
N GLU A 56 -3.03 3.15 4.49
CA GLU A 56 -1.57 3.24 4.56
C GLU A 56 -1.01 4.22 3.51
N VAL A 57 -1.55 4.20 2.28
CA VAL A 57 -1.19 5.19 1.23
C VAL A 57 -1.63 6.60 1.64
N ASN A 58 -2.84 6.75 2.17
CA ASN A 58 -3.34 8.05 2.63
C ASN A 58 -2.51 8.65 3.76
N GLU A 59 -1.99 7.82 4.66
CA GLU A 59 -1.05 8.22 5.72
C GLU A 59 0.40 8.38 5.23
N GLY A 60 0.68 8.12 3.95
CA GLY A 60 2.02 8.23 3.38
C GLY A 60 3.01 7.19 3.91
N LYS A 61 2.51 6.06 4.44
CA LYS A 61 3.36 4.95 4.91
C LYS A 61 3.88 4.08 3.76
N ILE A 62 3.32 4.23 2.58
CA ILE A 62 3.63 3.43 1.38
C ILE A 62 3.61 4.33 0.16
N ASP A 63 4.65 4.18 -0.66
CA ASP A 63 4.74 4.70 -2.01
C ASP A 63 5.26 3.60 -2.96
N TYR A 64 5.39 3.95 -4.25
CA TYR A 64 5.88 3.03 -5.27
C TYR A 64 7.30 2.51 -4.98
N TYR A 65 8.18 3.38 -4.48
CA TYR A 65 9.60 3.08 -4.29
C TYR A 65 9.86 2.15 -3.10
N ILE A 66 9.13 2.33 -1.99
CA ILE A 66 9.18 1.49 -0.80
C ILE A 66 8.74 0.06 -1.14
N LEU A 67 7.74 -0.09 -2.00
CA LEU A 67 7.20 -1.39 -2.39
C LEU A 67 8.13 -2.18 -3.32
N ASN A 68 9.04 -1.52 -4.03
CA ASN A 68 10.05 -2.16 -4.87
C ASN A 68 11.31 -2.56 -4.08
N ASN A 69 11.61 -1.87 -2.97
CA ASN A 69 12.78 -2.19 -2.14
C ASN A 69 12.61 -3.45 -1.29
N LYS A 70 11.37 -3.87 -1.00
CA LYS A 70 11.12 -5.13 -0.27
C LYS A 70 11.40 -6.38 -1.12
N ASP A 71 11.15 -6.34 -2.42
CA ASP A 71 11.46 -7.47 -3.32
C ASP A 71 12.97 -7.69 -3.47
N LYS A 72 13.80 -6.69 -3.16
CA LYS A 72 15.27 -6.82 -3.21
C LYS A 72 15.88 -7.51 -1.99
N LYS A 73 15.21 -7.54 -0.83
CA LYS A 73 15.80 -8.14 0.37
C LYS A 73 15.83 -9.67 0.36
N GLU A 74 14.92 -10.34 -0.36
CA GLU A 74 14.98 -11.82 -0.48
C GLU A 74 16.03 -12.32 -1.49
N VAL A 75 16.47 -11.47 -2.43
CA VAL A 75 17.48 -11.88 -3.44
C VAL A 75 18.92 -11.76 -2.92
N ILE A 76 19.17 -10.91 -1.92
CA ILE A 76 20.55 -10.65 -1.46
C ILE A 76 20.99 -11.64 -0.37
N GLU A 77 20.07 -12.24 0.40
CA GLU A 77 20.41 -13.21 1.46
C GLU A 77 20.68 -14.64 0.94
N SER A 78 20.52 -14.91 -0.37
CA SER A 78 20.77 -16.24 -0.96
C SER A 78 22.12 -16.39 -1.66
N ASN A 79 22.97 -15.35 -1.68
CA ASN A 79 24.28 -15.36 -2.37
C ASN A 79 25.47 -14.99 -1.47
N GLU A 80 25.44 -15.32 -0.18
CA GLU A 80 26.66 -15.40 0.64
C GLU A 80 26.84 -16.84 1.15
N GLN A 81 27.39 -17.69 0.29
CA GLN A 81 28.18 -18.88 0.63
C GLN A 81 29.38 -18.96 -0.32
#